data_AF-A0A1X7N6L1-F1
#
_entry.id   AF-A0A1X7N6L1-F1
#
_cell.length_a   1.000
_cell.length_b   1.000
_cell.length_c   1.000
_cell.angle_alpha   90.00
_cell.angle_beta   90.00
_cell.angle_gamma   90.00
#
_symmetry.space_group_name_H-M   'P 1'
#
loop_
_entity.id
_entity.type
_entity.pdbx_description
1 polymer ?
#
loop_
_entity_poly.entity_id
_entity_poly.type
_entity_poly.pdbx_seq_one_letter_code
_entity_poly.pdbx_strand_id
1 'polypeptide(L)'
;MHGLIICAFESFVRNTYGEGHWAGLVERLDAGLEHFEPMFHYDDGLAAQLLADTAVRLDKPAEALLEDFGIFLATHPASERVRRLLRFGGVDYEGFLASLEDLSGRVRLAVPDLLLPDIVLEERGPGDYLLRCDDAPPEFAPVLTGLLQAMADDYGALVVIEQERRLTQGGAGMGDARLAIRLLEADFTEGRGFALAQRAG
;
A
#
# COMPACT_ATOMS: atom_id res chain seq x y z
N MET A 1 -4.41 -13.93 6.10
CA MET A 1 -4.63 -12.56 5.56
C MET A 1 -5.82 -11.92 6.24
N HIS A 2 -5.72 -10.66 6.71
CA HIS A 2 -6.86 -9.96 7.32
C HIS A 2 -7.88 -9.51 6.26
N GLY A 3 -9.17 -9.65 6.55
CA GLY A 3 -10.28 -9.30 5.67
C GLY A 3 -10.25 -7.86 5.16
N LEU A 4 -9.86 -6.88 5.99
CA LEU A 4 -9.64 -5.49 5.56
C LEU A 4 -8.73 -5.35 4.35
N ILE A 5 -7.65 -6.15 4.26
CA ILE A 5 -6.73 -6.12 3.11
C ILE A 5 -7.43 -6.66 1.87
N ILE A 6 -8.16 -7.78 2.01
CA ILE A 6 -8.89 -8.39 0.89
C ILE A 6 -10.03 -7.48 0.42
N CYS A 7 -10.81 -6.90 1.33
CA CYS A 7 -11.88 -5.96 0.99
C CYS A 7 -11.33 -4.69 0.34
N ALA A 8 -10.15 -4.21 0.75
CA ALA A 8 -9.48 -3.10 0.09
C ALA A 8 -9.06 -3.47 -1.34
N PHE A 9 -8.52 -4.67 -1.54
CA PHE A 9 -8.16 -5.18 -2.86
C PHE A 9 -9.39 -5.41 -3.76
N GLU A 10 -10.47 -5.96 -3.21
CA GLU A 10 -11.78 -6.06 -3.87
C GLU A 10 -12.27 -4.69 -4.33
N SER A 11 -12.25 -3.71 -3.44
CA SER A 11 -12.63 -2.32 -3.75
C SER A 11 -11.77 -1.75 -4.88
N PHE A 12 -10.46 -1.98 -4.83
CA PHE A 12 -9.54 -1.58 -5.90
C PHE A 12 -9.92 -2.19 -7.24
N VAL A 13 -10.13 -3.52 -7.30
CA VAL A 13 -10.47 -4.20 -8.54
C VAL A 13 -11.80 -3.71 -9.10
N ARG A 14 -12.83 -3.59 -8.25
CA ARG A 14 -14.17 -3.12 -8.66
C ARG A 14 -14.15 -1.68 -9.16
N ASN A 15 -13.46 -0.77 -8.47
CA ASN A 15 -13.45 0.65 -8.83
C ASN A 15 -12.53 0.96 -10.02
N THR A 16 -11.46 0.18 -10.22
CA THR A 16 -10.46 0.43 -11.28
C THR A 16 -10.79 -0.33 -12.56
N TYR A 17 -11.25 -1.59 -12.43
CA TYR A 17 -11.48 -2.50 -13.57
C TYR A 17 -12.94 -2.90 -13.74
N GLY A 18 -13.82 -2.54 -12.80
CA GLY A 18 -15.26 -2.76 -12.89
C GLY A 18 -15.75 -4.07 -12.29
N GLU A 19 -17.06 -4.10 -12.02
CA GLU A 19 -17.75 -5.24 -11.38
C GLU A 19 -17.59 -6.57 -12.14
N GLY A 20 -17.58 -6.54 -13.48
CA GLY A 20 -17.40 -7.76 -14.28
C GLY A 20 -16.01 -8.40 -14.12
N HIS A 21 -14.99 -7.59 -13.83
CA HIS A 21 -13.65 -8.09 -13.51
C HIS A 21 -13.61 -8.73 -12.13
N TRP A 22 -14.34 -8.20 -11.15
CA TRP A 22 -14.42 -8.82 -9.84
C TRP A 22 -15.24 -10.11 -9.85
N ALA A 23 -16.44 -10.09 -10.43
CA ALA A 23 -17.36 -11.24 -10.45
C ALA A 23 -16.71 -12.50 -11.05
N GLY A 24 -16.04 -12.36 -12.20
CA GLY A 24 -15.35 -13.50 -12.82
C GLY A 24 -14.10 -13.99 -12.08
N LEU A 25 -13.53 -13.20 -11.15
CA LEU A 25 -12.47 -13.68 -10.26
C LEU A 25 -13.07 -14.53 -9.14
N VAL A 26 -14.14 -14.04 -8.49
CA VAL A 26 -14.82 -14.78 -7.41
C VAL A 26 -15.38 -16.11 -7.91
N GLU A 27 -15.98 -16.13 -9.10
CA GLU A 27 -16.48 -17.37 -9.73
C GLU A 27 -15.36 -18.40 -9.94
N ARG A 28 -14.17 -17.94 -10.36
CA ARG A 28 -13.02 -18.82 -10.61
C ARG A 28 -12.33 -19.30 -9.33
N LEU A 29 -12.31 -18.47 -8.30
CA LEU A 29 -11.75 -18.84 -7.00
C LEU A 29 -12.57 -19.94 -6.31
N ASP A 30 -13.85 -20.11 -6.69
CA ASP A 30 -14.81 -21.04 -6.08
C ASP A 30 -14.74 -21.00 -4.55
N ALA A 31 -14.56 -19.79 -4.00
CA ALA A 31 -14.28 -19.60 -2.59
C ALA A 31 -15.49 -19.92 -1.69
N GLY A 32 -16.67 -20.20 -2.29
CA GLY A 32 -17.92 -20.42 -1.57
C GLY A 32 -18.41 -19.20 -0.79
N LEU A 33 -17.92 -18.01 -1.14
CA LEU A 33 -18.22 -16.74 -0.47
C LEU A 33 -18.96 -15.81 -1.43
N GLU A 34 -20.08 -15.25 -0.96
CA GLU A 34 -20.78 -14.19 -1.69
C GLU A 34 -20.02 -12.86 -1.60
N HIS A 35 -19.42 -12.58 -0.43
CA HIS A 35 -18.63 -11.37 -0.14
C HIS A 35 -17.50 -11.65 0.85
N PHE A 36 -16.46 -10.81 0.83
CA PHE A 36 -15.44 -10.80 1.88
C PHE A 36 -15.88 -9.92 3.05
N GLU A 37 -15.67 -10.44 4.26
CA GLU A 37 -16.02 -9.79 5.52
C GLU A 37 -14.78 -9.10 6.12
N PRO A 38 -14.82 -7.78 6.35
CA PRO A 38 -13.66 -7.02 6.78
C PRO A 38 -12.99 -7.52 8.07
N MET A 39 -13.80 -8.02 9.01
CA MET A 39 -13.35 -8.46 10.34
C MET A 39 -12.93 -9.94 10.39
N PHE A 40 -12.97 -10.66 9.27
CA PHE A 40 -12.58 -12.07 9.20
C PHE A 40 -11.11 -12.21 8.82
N HIS A 41 -10.55 -13.39 9.10
CA HIS A 41 -9.26 -13.80 8.60
C HIS A 41 -9.45 -14.86 7.53
N TYR A 42 -8.74 -14.69 6.43
CA TYR A 42 -8.73 -15.57 5.28
C TYR A 42 -7.39 -16.26 5.15
N ASP A 43 -7.36 -17.40 4.47
CA ASP A 43 -6.12 -18.12 4.18
C ASP A 43 -5.17 -17.25 3.32
N ASP A 44 -3.88 -17.29 3.61
CA ASP A 44 -2.88 -16.53 2.82
C ASP A 44 -2.79 -17.05 1.38
N GLY A 45 -3.02 -18.35 1.16
CA GLY A 45 -3.11 -18.95 -0.15
C GLY A 45 -4.29 -18.41 -0.98
N LEU A 46 -5.42 -18.10 -0.34
CA LEU A 46 -6.55 -17.45 -1.01
C LEU A 46 -6.18 -16.04 -1.50
N ALA A 47 -5.49 -15.25 -0.66
CA ALA A 47 -5.05 -13.91 -1.05
C ALA A 47 -4.02 -13.95 -2.19
N ALA A 48 -3.05 -14.88 -2.11
CA ALA A 48 -2.06 -15.09 -3.16
C ALA A 48 -2.71 -15.54 -4.48
N GLN A 49 -3.69 -16.45 -4.42
CA GLN A 49 -4.43 -16.90 -5.59
C GLN A 49 -5.24 -15.76 -6.19
N LEU A 50 -5.94 -14.96 -5.37
CA LEU A 50 -6.70 -13.80 -5.84
C LEU A 50 -5.80 -12.80 -6.59
N LEU A 51 -4.60 -12.50 -6.05
CA LEU A 51 -3.64 -11.64 -6.71
C LEU A 51 -3.17 -12.23 -8.06
N ALA A 52 -2.70 -13.48 -8.05
CA ALA A 52 -2.22 -14.16 -9.26
C ALA A 52 -3.31 -14.21 -10.33
N ASP A 53 -4.54 -14.48 -9.91
CA ASP A 53 -5.69 -14.60 -10.77
C ASP A 53 -6.10 -13.26 -11.41
N THR A 54 -5.99 -12.19 -10.63
CA THR A 54 -6.20 -10.82 -11.10
C THR A 54 -5.13 -10.41 -12.09
N ALA A 55 -3.86 -10.66 -11.78
CA ALA A 55 -2.72 -10.37 -12.63
C ALA A 55 -2.83 -11.06 -14.00
N VAL A 56 -3.13 -12.37 -14.01
CA VAL A 56 -3.34 -13.15 -15.25
C VAL A 56 -4.51 -12.58 -16.06
N ARG A 57 -5.63 -12.27 -15.41
CA ARG A 57 -6.83 -11.77 -16.11
C ARG A 57 -6.64 -10.39 -16.73
N LEU A 58 -5.83 -9.55 -16.09
CA LEU A 58 -5.54 -8.19 -16.56
C LEU A 58 -4.34 -8.12 -17.51
N ASP A 59 -3.66 -9.25 -17.75
CA ASP A 59 -2.39 -9.30 -18.50
C ASP A 59 -1.36 -8.30 -17.96
N LYS A 60 -1.25 -8.25 -16.63
CA LYS A 60 -0.34 -7.35 -15.89
C LYS A 60 0.60 -8.13 -14.99
N PRO A 61 1.88 -7.71 -14.88
CA PRO A 61 2.76 -8.20 -13.82
C PRO A 61 2.14 -7.95 -12.44
N ALA A 62 2.25 -8.92 -11.52
CA ALA A 62 1.70 -8.79 -10.17
C ALA A 62 2.30 -7.60 -9.39
N GLU A 63 3.59 -7.31 -9.61
CA GLU A 63 4.31 -6.16 -9.05
C GLU A 63 3.63 -4.84 -9.45
N ALA A 64 3.40 -4.62 -10.76
CA ALA A 64 2.73 -3.42 -11.26
C ALA A 64 1.27 -3.32 -10.77
N LEU A 65 0.57 -4.45 -10.64
CA LEU A 65 -0.79 -4.47 -10.08
C LEU A 65 -0.82 -4.06 -8.60
N LEU A 66 0.20 -4.45 -7.83
CA LEU A 66 0.35 -4.08 -6.43
C LEU A 66 0.77 -2.62 -6.26
N GLU A 67 1.60 -2.08 -7.16
CA GLU A 67 1.87 -0.64 -7.23
C GLU A 67 0.59 0.15 -7.51
N ASP A 68 -0.21 -0.25 -8.51
CA ASP A 68 -1.52 0.34 -8.81
C ASP A 68 -2.44 0.28 -7.58
N PHE A 69 -2.42 -0.83 -6.84
CA PHE A 69 -3.18 -0.98 -5.60
C PHE A 69 -2.70 0.00 -4.52
N GLY A 70 -1.39 0.17 -4.34
CA GLY A 70 -0.81 1.18 -3.45
C GLY A 70 -1.25 2.61 -3.79
N ILE A 71 -1.23 2.96 -5.07
CA ILE A 71 -1.73 4.25 -5.58
C ILE A 71 -3.22 4.40 -5.24
N PHE A 72 -4.02 3.38 -5.47
CA PHE A 72 -5.46 3.39 -5.17
C PHE A 72 -5.74 3.66 -3.69
N LEU A 73 -4.98 3.03 -2.78
CA LEU A 73 -5.12 3.23 -1.33
C LEU A 73 -4.88 4.69 -0.92
N ALA A 74 -3.96 5.38 -1.58
CA ALA A 74 -3.61 6.77 -1.27
C ALA A 74 -4.49 7.80 -2.00
N THR A 75 -5.07 7.47 -3.16
CA THR A 75 -5.68 8.48 -4.04
C THR A 75 -7.19 8.39 -4.18
N HIS A 76 -7.76 7.18 -4.11
CA HIS A 76 -9.14 6.95 -4.50
C HIS A 76 -10.14 7.31 -3.38
N PRO A 77 -11.30 7.91 -3.69
CA PRO A 77 -12.31 8.26 -2.68
C PRO A 77 -12.80 7.10 -1.81
N ALA A 78 -12.87 5.88 -2.39
CA ALA A 78 -13.24 4.67 -1.65
C ALA A 78 -12.24 4.30 -0.53
N SER A 79 -11.00 4.82 -0.62
CA SER A 79 -9.91 4.59 0.33
C SER A 79 -9.54 5.86 1.11
N GLU A 80 -10.42 6.87 1.14
CA GLU A 80 -10.11 8.18 1.73
C GLU A 80 -9.64 8.09 3.18
N ARG A 81 -10.17 7.15 3.97
CA ARG A 81 -9.73 6.90 5.35
C ARG A 81 -8.25 6.50 5.44
N VAL A 82 -7.75 5.71 4.48
CA VAL A 82 -6.34 5.31 4.41
C VAL A 82 -5.49 6.53 4.08
N ARG A 83 -5.87 7.30 3.06
CA ARG A 83 -5.20 8.58 2.75
C ARG A 83 -5.15 9.52 3.96
N ARG A 84 -6.25 9.69 4.69
CA ARG A 84 -6.29 10.54 5.91
C ARG A 84 -5.32 10.05 6.98
N LEU A 85 -5.27 8.74 7.21
CA LEU A 85 -4.36 8.14 8.18
C LEU A 85 -2.90 8.44 7.82
N LEU A 86 -2.56 8.31 6.54
CA LEU A 86 -1.22 8.61 6.03
C LEU A 86 -0.90 10.11 6.13
N ARG A 87 -1.86 10.98 5.79
CA ARG A 87 -1.73 12.45 5.88
C ARG A 87 -1.67 13.02 7.28
N PHE A 88 -2.16 12.28 8.26
CA PHE A 88 -1.98 12.65 9.66
C PHE A 88 -0.50 12.58 10.09
N GLY A 89 0.34 11.90 9.32
CA GLY A 89 1.73 11.63 9.63
C GLY A 89 2.66 12.83 9.57
N GLY A 90 2.43 13.81 8.70
CA GLY A 90 3.35 14.93 8.53
C GLY A 90 2.77 16.10 7.75
N VAL A 91 3.37 17.28 7.93
CA VAL A 91 2.99 18.52 7.23
C VAL A 91 3.56 18.55 5.81
N ASP A 92 4.73 17.94 5.61
CA ASP A 92 5.46 17.79 4.35
C ASP A 92 5.80 16.31 4.09
N TYR A 93 6.43 16.03 2.93
CA TYR A 93 6.77 14.66 2.54
C TYR A 93 7.81 14.02 3.47
N GLU A 94 8.81 14.78 3.94
CA GLU A 94 9.82 14.28 4.87
C GLU A 94 9.21 13.89 6.23
N GLY A 95 8.36 14.76 6.79
CA GLY A 95 7.62 14.47 8.01
C GLY A 95 6.69 13.27 7.85
N PHE A 96 6.08 13.11 6.67
CA PHE A 96 5.32 11.91 6.34
C PHE A 96 6.19 10.66 6.35
N LEU A 97 7.36 10.66 5.68
CA LEU A 97 8.27 9.51 5.70
C LEU A 97 8.66 9.14 7.13
N ALA A 98 9.06 10.11 7.95
CA ALA A 98 9.45 9.88 9.34
C ALA A 98 8.29 9.27 10.16
N SER A 99 7.06 9.68 9.88
CA SER A 99 5.88 9.18 10.58
C SER A 99 5.49 7.73 10.27
N LEU A 100 6.09 7.12 9.24
CA LEU A 100 5.76 5.76 8.82
C LEU A 100 6.28 4.71 9.80
N GLU A 101 7.33 4.99 10.56
CA GLU A 101 7.83 4.08 11.61
C GLU A 101 6.74 3.79 12.66
N ASP A 102 5.88 4.77 12.94
CA ASP A 102 4.76 4.64 13.88
C ASP A 102 3.49 4.03 13.25
N LEU A 103 3.47 3.76 11.93
CA LEU A 103 2.26 3.37 11.21
C LEU A 103 1.70 2.03 11.72
N SER A 104 2.55 1.02 11.87
CA SER A 104 2.15 -0.31 12.35
C SER A 104 1.52 -0.21 13.76
N GLY A 105 2.13 0.60 14.64
CA GLY A 105 1.62 0.90 15.97
C GLY A 105 0.26 1.60 15.94
N ARG A 106 0.09 2.64 15.10
CA ARG A 106 -1.19 3.35 14.94
C ARG A 106 -2.29 2.42 14.43
N VAL A 107 -1.98 1.55 13.47
CA VAL A 107 -2.95 0.58 12.93
C VAL A 107 -3.36 -0.42 13.99
N ARG A 108 -2.40 -0.96 14.76
CA ARG A 108 -2.67 -1.94 15.83
C ARG A 108 -3.54 -1.37 16.96
N LEU A 109 -3.48 -0.06 17.23
CA LEU A 109 -4.38 0.58 18.19
C LEU A 109 -5.84 0.61 17.72
N ALA A 110 -6.07 0.69 16.40
CA ALA A 110 -7.41 0.72 15.82
C ALA A 110 -7.94 -0.68 15.52
N VAL A 111 -7.09 -1.56 15.00
CA VAL A 111 -7.40 -2.94 14.59
C VAL A 111 -6.26 -3.85 15.04
N PRO A 112 -6.32 -4.41 16.26
CA PRO A 112 -5.21 -5.17 16.86
C PRO A 112 -4.73 -6.37 16.03
N ASP A 113 -5.64 -6.98 15.27
CA ASP A 113 -5.37 -8.18 14.49
C ASP A 113 -4.85 -7.87 13.07
N LEU A 114 -4.81 -6.60 12.67
CA LEU A 114 -4.22 -6.15 11.40
C LEU A 114 -2.72 -5.93 11.59
N LEU A 115 -1.95 -6.96 11.26
CA LEU A 115 -0.50 -6.94 11.35
C LEU A 115 0.10 -6.36 10.07
N LEU A 116 0.75 -5.19 10.20
CA LEU A 116 1.59 -4.61 9.16
C LEU A 116 3.06 -4.83 9.52
N PRO A 117 3.95 -5.05 8.52
CA PRO A 117 5.39 -5.02 8.76
C PRO A 117 5.81 -3.71 9.42
N ASP A 118 6.76 -3.79 10.35
CA ASP A 118 7.36 -2.60 10.93
C ASP A 118 8.24 -1.90 9.89
N ILE A 119 8.12 -0.58 9.83
CA ILE A 119 8.88 0.27 8.92
C ILE A 119 10.02 0.90 9.71
N VAL A 120 11.21 0.88 9.13
CA VAL A 120 12.38 1.61 9.60
C VAL A 120 12.81 2.58 8.51
N LEU A 121 13.00 3.85 8.87
CA LEU A 121 13.48 4.88 7.97
C LEU A 121 14.92 5.26 8.32
N GLU A 122 15.83 5.12 7.37
CA GLU A 122 17.22 5.54 7.49
C GLU A 122 17.47 6.74 6.57
N GLU A 123 17.90 7.87 7.14
CA GLU A 123 18.40 9.01 6.36
C GLU A 123 19.87 8.75 5.99
N ARG A 124 20.15 8.61 4.69
CA ARG A 124 21.49 8.38 4.15
C ARG A 124 22.20 9.68 3.76
N GLY A 125 21.44 10.77 3.63
CA GLY A 125 21.90 12.12 3.34
C GLY A 125 20.72 13.05 3.09
N PRO A 126 20.97 14.35 2.83
CA PRO A 126 19.90 15.31 2.55
C PRO A 126 19.07 14.87 1.34
N GLY A 127 17.77 14.61 1.56
CA GLY A 127 16.84 14.14 0.53
C GLY A 127 17.02 12.68 0.12
N ASP A 128 17.95 11.94 0.72
CA ASP A 128 18.24 10.54 0.40
C ASP A 128 17.86 9.65 1.60
N TYR A 129 16.84 8.82 1.41
CA TYR A 129 16.32 7.92 2.44
C TYR A 129 16.33 6.47 1.97
N LEU A 130 16.43 5.57 2.94
CA LEU A 130 16.16 4.16 2.76
C LEU A 130 15.05 3.74 3.71
N LEU A 131 13.93 3.31 3.14
CA LEU A 131 12.87 2.67 3.89
C LEU A 131 13.10 1.16 3.89
N ARG A 132 13.04 0.54 5.06
CA ARG A 132 13.19 -0.90 5.26
C ARG A 132 12.02 -1.50 6.02
N CYS A 133 11.59 -2.69 5.62
CA CYS A 133 10.72 -3.54 6.41
C CYS A 133 11.34 -4.93 6.43
N ASP A 134 11.87 -5.33 7.58
CA ASP A 134 12.44 -6.67 7.75
C ASP A 134 11.28 -7.69 7.91
N ASP A 135 11.46 -8.91 7.41
CA ASP A 135 10.43 -9.97 7.44
C ASP A 135 9.07 -9.55 6.85
N ALA A 136 9.09 -8.75 5.78
CA ALA A 136 7.89 -8.35 5.07
C ALA A 136 7.46 -9.40 4.03
N PRO A 137 6.14 -9.52 3.75
CA PRO A 137 5.67 -10.23 2.57
C PRO A 137 6.24 -9.60 1.28
N PRO A 138 6.58 -10.39 0.25
CA PRO A 138 7.13 -9.86 -1.00
C PRO A 138 6.17 -8.87 -1.70
N GLU A 139 4.87 -8.97 -1.44
CA GLU A 139 3.84 -8.07 -1.95
C GLU A 139 3.90 -6.67 -1.31
N PHE A 140 4.57 -6.51 -0.17
CA PHE A 140 4.54 -5.26 0.58
C PHE A 140 5.34 -4.14 -0.09
N ALA A 141 6.50 -4.45 -0.67
CA ALA A 141 7.36 -3.48 -1.34
C ALA A 141 6.68 -2.77 -2.53
N PRO A 142 6.03 -3.46 -3.48
CA PRO A 142 5.33 -2.79 -4.58
C PRO A 142 4.11 -1.99 -4.11
N VAL A 143 3.32 -2.51 -3.14
CA VAL A 143 2.21 -1.73 -2.54
C VAL A 143 2.72 -0.43 -1.93
N LEU A 144 3.80 -0.51 -1.16
CA LEU A 144 4.38 0.67 -0.52
C LEU A 144 4.97 1.63 -1.56
N THR A 145 5.58 1.13 -2.63
CA THR A 145 6.11 1.96 -3.73
C THR A 145 5.02 2.82 -4.35
N GLY A 146 3.90 2.22 -4.77
CA GLY A 146 2.79 2.98 -5.35
C GLY A 146 2.14 3.95 -4.36
N LEU A 147 2.02 3.54 -3.08
CA LEU A 147 1.48 4.39 -2.02
C LEU A 147 2.37 5.62 -1.78
N LEU A 148 3.68 5.43 -1.68
CA LEU A 148 4.65 6.51 -1.45
C LEU A 148 4.69 7.49 -2.63
N GLN A 149 4.70 6.99 -3.87
CA GLN A 149 4.63 7.82 -5.08
C GLN A 149 3.37 8.69 -5.07
N ALA A 150 2.20 8.09 -4.83
CA ALA A 150 0.95 8.82 -4.76
C ALA A 150 0.91 9.87 -3.62
N MET A 151 1.55 9.55 -2.49
CA MET A 151 1.66 10.49 -1.37
C MET A 151 2.61 11.65 -1.66
N ALA A 152 3.64 11.44 -2.48
CA ALA A 152 4.53 12.50 -2.95
C ALA A 152 3.75 13.53 -3.77
N ASP A 153 2.97 13.07 -4.77
CA ASP A 153 2.08 13.93 -5.56
C ASP A 153 1.11 14.69 -4.67
N ASP A 154 0.55 14.01 -3.67
CA ASP A 154 -0.39 14.63 -2.76
C ASP A 154 0.30 15.72 -1.91
N TYR A 155 1.59 15.58 -1.57
CA TYR A 155 2.39 16.60 -0.87
C TYR A 155 2.96 17.66 -1.82
N GLY A 156 2.89 17.44 -3.13
CA GLY A 156 3.54 18.32 -4.10
C GLY A 156 5.04 18.06 -4.27
N ALA A 157 5.55 16.94 -3.76
CA ALA A 157 6.97 16.59 -3.78
C ALA A 157 7.33 15.76 -5.02
N LEU A 158 8.50 16.04 -5.61
CA LEU A 158 9.10 15.23 -6.66
C LEU A 158 10.05 14.20 -6.05
N VAL A 159 9.72 12.92 -6.19
CA VAL A 159 10.50 11.81 -5.63
C VAL A 159 10.83 10.77 -6.69
N VAL A 160 11.97 10.10 -6.50
CA VAL A 160 12.33 8.88 -7.21
C VAL A 160 12.39 7.75 -6.19
N ILE A 161 11.69 6.65 -6.46
CA ILE A 161 11.66 5.48 -5.59
C ILE A 161 12.17 4.28 -6.38
N GLU A 162 13.16 3.59 -5.82
CA GLU A 162 13.78 2.42 -6.42
C GLU A 162 13.80 1.28 -5.39
N GLN A 163 13.31 0.10 -5.79
CA GLN A 163 13.38 -1.08 -4.94
C GLN A 163 14.80 -1.66 -4.94
N GLU A 164 15.47 -1.64 -3.79
CA GLU A 164 16.78 -2.27 -3.62
C GLU A 164 16.60 -3.78 -3.47
N ARG A 165 16.97 -4.56 -4.50
CA ARG A 165 16.96 -6.03 -4.40
C ARG A 165 18.15 -6.50 -3.58
N ARG A 166 17.88 -7.21 -2.48
CA ARG A 166 18.92 -8.01 -1.83
C ARG A 166 19.16 -9.25 -2.67
N LEU A 167 20.42 -9.52 -3.03
CA LEU A 167 20.82 -10.82 -3.56
C LEU A 167 20.83 -11.85 -2.41
N THR A 168 19.66 -12.26 -1.94
CA THR A 168 19.57 -13.38 -0.99
C THR A 168 19.75 -14.69 -1.75
N GLN A 169 20.84 -15.40 -1.45
CA GLN A 169 20.97 -16.81 -1.79
C GLN A 169 19.99 -17.60 -0.90
N GLY A 170 18.89 -18.07 -1.48
CA GLY A 170 18.10 -19.17 -0.95
C GLY A 170 16.66 -18.85 -0.56
N GLY A 171 15.73 -19.42 -1.34
CA GLY A 171 14.35 -19.72 -0.91
C GLY A 171 13.32 -18.62 -1.16
N ALA A 172 12.17 -19.01 -1.73
CA ALA A 172 10.95 -18.22 -1.72
C ALA A 172 10.42 -18.17 -0.28
N GLY A 173 10.80 -17.12 0.46
CA GLY A 173 10.37 -16.86 1.82
C GLY A 173 10.25 -15.35 2.06
N MET A 174 9.73 -14.98 3.24
CA MET A 174 9.65 -13.61 3.72
C MET A 174 10.98 -12.87 3.48
N GLY A 175 10.92 -11.65 2.95
CA GLY A 175 12.09 -10.93 2.47
C GLY A 175 12.07 -9.47 2.91
N ASP A 176 13.26 -8.90 3.09
CA ASP A 176 13.37 -7.47 3.41
C ASP A 176 12.75 -6.63 2.27
N ALA A 177 11.71 -5.85 2.55
CA ALA A 177 11.29 -4.78 1.66
C ALA A 177 12.25 -3.61 1.84
N ARG A 178 12.90 -3.16 0.76
CA ARG A 178 13.88 -2.05 0.79
C ARG A 178 13.61 -1.10 -0.35
N LEU A 179 13.31 0.16 -0.02
CA LEU A 179 13.02 1.21 -0.98
C LEU A 179 14.01 2.36 -0.76
N ALA A 180 14.85 2.61 -1.75
CA ALA A 180 15.65 3.84 -1.83
C ALA A 180 14.76 4.96 -2.33
N ILE A 181 14.69 6.06 -1.58
CA ILE A 181 13.83 7.22 -1.86
C ILE A 181 14.73 8.43 -2.00
N ARG A 182 14.63 9.11 -3.14
CA ARG A 182 15.34 10.37 -3.41
C ARG A 182 14.32 11.49 -3.58
N LEU A 183 14.26 12.39 -2.61
CA LEU A 183 13.47 13.61 -2.66
C LEU A 183 14.25 14.68 -3.44
N LEU A 184 13.83 14.92 -4.68
CA LEU A 184 14.51 15.86 -5.57
C LEU A 184 14.08 17.30 -5.30
N GLU A 185 12.79 17.51 -5.01
CA GLU A 185 12.22 18.82 -4.71
C GLU A 185 10.96 18.66 -3.85
N ALA A 186 10.90 19.37 -2.71
CA ALA A 186 9.80 19.24 -1.75
C ALA A 186 8.52 19.97 -2.18
N ASP A 187 8.65 21.09 -2.91
CA ASP A 187 7.55 21.96 -3.35
C ASP A 187 7.48 22.05 -4.89
N PHE A 188 7.60 20.90 -5.56
CA PHE A 188 7.63 20.81 -7.02
C PHE A 188 6.29 21.25 -7.67
N THR A 189 5.17 20.88 -7.05
CA THR A 189 3.82 21.26 -7.50
C THR A 189 2.91 21.60 -6.33
N GLU A 190 1.78 22.26 -6.58
CA GLU A 190 0.76 22.46 -5.55
C GLU A 190 0.21 21.10 -5.10
N GLY A 191 0.45 20.74 -3.83
CA GLY A 191 -0.06 19.51 -3.23
C GLY A 191 -1.60 19.50 -3.16
N ARG A 192 -2.17 18.30 -3.00
CA ARG A 192 -3.62 18.15 -2.80
C ARG A 192 -4.02 18.64 -1.42
N GLY A 193 -5.02 19.51 -1.37
CA GLY A 193 -5.56 20.03 -0.11
C GLY A 193 -5.92 18.93 0.90
N PHE A 194 -5.61 19.18 2.17
CA PHE A 194 -5.94 18.29 3.29
C PHE A 194 -6.54 19.10 4.45
N ALA A 195 -7.76 18.74 4.87
CA ALA A 195 -8.44 19.33 6.01
C ALA A 195 -8.56 18.31 7.15
N LEU A 196 -7.94 18.63 8.30
CA LEU A 196 -7.92 17.77 9.49
C LEU A 196 -9.32 17.47 10.03
N ALA A 197 -10.22 18.46 10.00
CA ALA A 197 -11.64 18.29 10.32
C ALA A 197 -12.50 18.61 9.09
N GLN A 198 -13.54 17.81 8.84
CA GLN A 198 -14.67 18.32 8.07
C GLN A 198 -15.29 19.46 8.89
N ARG A 199 -15.50 20.63 8.29
CA ARG A 199 -16.27 21.69 8.95
C ARG A 199 -17.60 21.08 9.36
N ALA A 200 -17.89 21.06 10.66
CA ALA A 200 -19.20 20.69 11.17
C ALA A 200 -20.22 21.63 10.53
N GLY A 201 -21.08 21.07 9.69
CA GLY A 201 -22.25 21.72 9.12
C GLY A 201 -23.49 21.30 9.86
#